data_AF-A0A9N7U3X0-F1
#
_entry.id   AF-A0A9N7U3X0-F1
#
_cell.length_a   1.000
_cell.length_b   1.000
_cell.length_c   1.000
_cell.angle_alpha   90.00
_cell.angle_beta   90.00
_cell.angle_gamma   90.00
#
_symmetry.space_group_name_H-M   'P 1'
#
loop_
_entity.id
_entity.type
_entity.pdbx_description
1 polymer ?
#
loop_
_entity_poly.entity_id
_entity_poly.type
_entity_poly.pdbx_seq_one_letter_code
_entity_poly.pdbx_strand_id
1 'polypeptide(L)'
;MTVTYSRRVADAGLGTFFHLLLRWKGSIYKLLYRELIIFTLLYYFFSVVYRFVLSDEQKRLFEKLAIYCDRYAELIPVSFVLGFYVTLVVSRWWGQFENVPWPDRLTALVGVMSVEPMRPPG
;
A
#
# COMPACT_ATOMS: atom_id res chain seq x y z
N MET A 1 -10.82 -5.37 -2.54
CA MET A 1 -12.07 -4.76 -2.02
C MET A 1 -11.79 -3.32 -1.68
N THR A 2 -12.59 -2.39 -2.21
CA THR A 2 -12.53 -0.96 -1.86
C THR A 2 -12.90 -0.79 -0.38
N VAL A 3 -12.08 -0.07 0.37
CA VAL A 3 -12.29 0.21 1.79
C VAL A 3 -12.57 1.69 1.94
N THR A 4 -13.84 2.08 2.04
CA THR A 4 -14.23 3.48 2.22
C THR A 4 -14.04 3.91 3.67
N TYR A 5 -13.17 4.90 3.92
CA TYR A 5 -12.92 5.47 5.24
C TYR A 5 -13.19 6.98 5.33
N SER A 6 -13.66 7.60 4.24
CA SER A 6 -13.85 9.05 4.09
C SER A 6 -14.69 9.69 5.21
N ARG A 7 -15.73 9.00 5.69
CA ARG A 7 -16.60 9.50 6.77
C ARG A 7 -15.90 9.59 8.14
N ARG A 8 -14.84 8.81 8.38
CA ARG A 8 -14.15 8.74 9.67
C ARG A 8 -12.98 9.72 9.78
N VAL A 9 -12.48 10.22 8.65
CA VAL A 9 -11.44 11.27 8.56
C VAL A 9 -12.02 12.67 8.37
N ALA A 10 -13.36 12.80 8.35
CA ALA A 10 -14.03 14.09 8.22
C ALA A 10 -13.81 15.00 9.44
N ASP A 11 -13.62 14.44 10.64
CA ASP A 11 -13.24 15.17 11.85
C ASP A 11 -11.75 14.98 12.19
N ALA A 12 -11.00 16.08 12.20
CA ALA A 12 -9.56 16.12 12.49
C ALA A 12 -9.27 16.08 14.00
N GLY A 13 -9.72 15.04 14.69
CA GLY A 13 -9.35 14.75 16.08
C GLY A 13 -7.93 14.18 16.21
N LEU A 14 -7.24 14.48 17.32
CA LEU A 14 -5.88 14.00 17.61
C LEU A 14 -5.73 12.45 17.57
N GLY A 15 -6.82 11.70 17.79
CA GLY A 15 -6.82 10.23 17.79
C GLY A 15 -7.31 9.56 16.50
N THR A 16 -7.74 10.32 15.50
CA THR A 16 -8.43 9.78 14.31
C THR A 16 -7.50 8.87 13.48
N PHE A 17 -6.24 9.24 13.30
CA PHE A 17 -5.24 8.45 12.57
C PHE A 17 -4.80 7.18 13.31
N PHE A 18 -4.64 7.24 14.65
CA PHE A 18 -4.33 6.06 15.45
C PHE A 18 -5.43 4.99 15.36
N HIS A 19 -6.69 5.43 15.30
CA HIS A 19 -7.82 4.52 15.13
C HIS A 19 -7.88 3.87 13.72
N LEU A 20 -7.32 4.53 12.71
CA LEU A 20 -7.17 3.98 11.35
C LEU A 20 -6.08 2.89 11.30
N LEU A 21 -4.97 3.06 12.02
CA LEU A 21 -3.90 2.05 12.14
C LEU A 21 -4.41 0.74 12.77
N LEU A 22 -5.24 0.84 13.82
CA LEU A 22 -5.80 -0.31 14.56
C LEU A 22 -6.86 -1.11 13.78
N ARG A 23 -7.28 -0.68 12.59
CA ARG A 23 -8.30 -1.37 11.80
C ARG A 23 -7.70 -2.63 11.15
N TRP A 24 -8.39 -3.77 11.17
CA TRP A 24 -7.88 -5.02 10.56
C TRP A 24 -8.25 -5.17 9.07
N LYS A 25 -9.48 -4.81 8.67
CA LYS A 25 -9.94 -4.94 7.28
C LYS A 25 -9.28 -3.88 6.39
N GLY A 26 -8.42 -4.33 5.48
CA GLY A 26 -7.72 -3.48 4.50
C GLY A 26 -6.50 -2.74 5.05
N SER A 27 -6.03 -3.12 6.23
CA SER A 27 -4.83 -2.53 6.82
C SER A 27 -3.56 -3.14 6.27
N ILE A 28 -2.48 -2.36 6.36
CA ILE A 28 -1.12 -2.74 5.98
C ILE A 28 -0.67 -4.02 6.70
N TYR A 29 -1.14 -4.27 7.92
CA TYR A 29 -0.82 -5.50 8.66
C TYR A 29 -1.33 -6.75 7.95
N LYS A 30 -2.54 -6.69 7.38
CA LYS A 30 -3.10 -7.83 6.62
C LYS A 30 -2.36 -8.05 5.30
N LEU A 31 -1.74 -7.01 4.75
CA LEU A 31 -0.93 -7.11 3.55
C LEU A 31 0.46 -7.66 3.86
N LEU A 32 1.11 -7.18 4.92
CA LEU A 32 2.52 -7.47 5.25
C LEU A 32 2.74 -8.65 6.22
N TYR A 33 1.70 -9.24 6.81
CA TYR A 33 1.91 -10.25 7.86
C TYR A 33 2.72 -11.46 7.37
N ARG A 34 2.60 -11.86 6.11
CA ARG A 34 3.34 -13.02 5.56
C ARG A 34 4.82 -12.70 5.44
N GLU A 35 5.13 -11.54 4.88
CA GLU A 35 6.47 -11.01 4.66
C GLU A 35 7.17 -10.78 6.00
N LEU A 36 6.46 -10.20 6.98
CA LEU A 36 6.98 -10.00 8.34
C LEU A 36 7.31 -11.34 9.02
N ILE A 37 6.43 -12.34 8.93
CA ILE A 37 6.70 -13.66 9.51
C ILE A 37 7.95 -14.27 8.89
N ILE A 38 8.08 -14.24 7.55
CA ILE A 38 9.26 -14.78 6.86
C ILE A 38 10.53 -14.03 7.28
N PHE A 39 10.49 -12.71 7.33
CA PHE A 39 11.62 -11.87 7.75
C PHE A 39 12.05 -12.18 9.19
N THR A 40 11.08 -12.25 10.10
CA THR A 40 11.33 -12.57 11.51
C THR A 40 11.90 -13.98 11.68
N LEU A 41 11.36 -14.98 10.96
CA LEU A 41 11.89 -16.34 11.00
C LEU A 41 13.33 -16.42 10.50
N LEU A 42 13.65 -15.75 9.39
CA LEU A 42 15.02 -15.69 8.87
C LEU A 42 15.97 -14.99 9.85
N TYR A 43 15.54 -13.87 10.44
CA TYR A 43 16.34 -13.16 11.43
C TYR A 43 16.66 -14.05 12.65
N TYR A 44 15.66 -14.74 13.19
CA TYR A 44 15.86 -15.67 14.29
C TYR A 44 16.72 -16.87 13.88
N PHE A 45 16.55 -17.38 12.67
CA PHE A 45 17.40 -18.45 12.14
C PHE A 45 18.88 -18.05 12.15
N PHE A 46 19.23 -16.89 11.61
CA PHE A 46 20.61 -16.38 11.66
C PHE A 46 21.10 -16.15 13.09
N SER A 47 20.23 -15.65 13.98
CA SER A 47 20.57 -15.45 15.39
C SER A 47 20.90 -16.77 16.10
N VAL A 48 20.12 -17.83 15.86
CA VAL A 48 20.36 -19.17 16.43
C VAL A 48 21.64 -19.77 15.86
N VAL A 49 21.88 -19.67 14.55
CA VAL A 49 23.10 -20.17 13.90
C VAL A 49 24.35 -19.48 14.48
N TYR A 50 24.32 -18.14 14.63
CA TYR A 50 25.42 -17.39 15.23
C TYR A 50 25.69 -17.80 16.69
N ARG A 51 24.63 -18.03 17.49
CA ARG A 51 24.78 -18.35 18.92
C ARG A 51 25.19 -19.78 19.21
N PHE A 52 24.58 -20.76 18.52
CA PHE A 52 24.69 -22.17 18.89
C PHE A 52 25.54 -23.02 17.95
N VAL A 53 25.76 -22.60 16.70
CA VAL A 53 26.43 -23.42 15.68
C VAL A 53 27.84 -22.91 15.38
N LEU A 54 28.04 -21.59 15.38
CA LEU A 54 29.29 -20.97 14.95
C LEU A 54 30.39 -21.00 16.02
N SER A 55 31.62 -21.35 15.61
CA SER A 55 32.83 -21.24 16.45
C SER A 55 33.35 -19.80 16.54
N ASP A 56 34.23 -19.50 17.49
CA ASP A 56 34.69 -18.12 17.75
C ASP A 56 35.37 -17.44 16.56
N GLU A 57 36.11 -18.20 15.73
CA GLU A 57 36.69 -17.66 14.50
C GLU A 57 35.63 -17.32 13.44
N GLN A 58 34.63 -18.19 13.30
CA GLN A 58 33.54 -17.98 12.35
C GLN A 58 32.61 -16.84 12.78
N LYS A 59 32.42 -16.62 14.10
CA LYS A 59 31.67 -15.47 14.63
C LYS A 59 32.30 -14.15 14.22
N ARG A 60 33.63 -14.03 14.31
CA ARG A 60 34.38 -12.84 13.87
C ARG A 60 34.21 -12.57 12.38
N LEU A 61 34.15 -13.61 11.55
CA LEU A 61 33.88 -13.48 10.12
C LEU A 61 32.43 -13.03 9.87
N PHE A 62 31.46 -13.59 10.57
CA PHE A 62 30.05 -13.20 10.48
C PHE A 62 29.84 -11.73 10.89
N GLU A 63 30.52 -11.25 11.94
CA GLU A 63 30.47 -9.85 12.37
C GLU A 63 31.00 -8.90 11.29
N LYS A 64 32.12 -9.25 10.64
CA LYS A 64 32.64 -8.47 9.51
C LYS A 64 31.66 -8.43 8.34
N LEU A 65 30.98 -9.55 8.05
CA LEU A 65 29.94 -9.61 7.02
C LEU A 65 28.73 -8.74 7.39
N ALA A 66 28.28 -8.78 8.64
CA ALA A 66 27.15 -7.97 9.10
C ALA A 66 27.44 -6.47 8.97
N ILE A 67 28.62 -6.02 9.39
CA ILE A 67 29.07 -4.62 9.23
C ILE A 67 29.17 -4.24 7.75
N TYR A 68 29.67 -5.16 6.91
CA TYR A 68 29.72 -4.92 5.46
C TYR A 68 28.31 -4.74 4.89
N CYS A 69 27.36 -5.63 5.19
CA CYS A 69 25.98 -5.52 4.73
C CYS A 69 25.28 -4.24 5.19
N ASP A 70 25.49 -3.83 6.45
CA ASP A 70 24.92 -2.62 7.02
C ASP A 70 25.35 -1.37 6.24
N ARG A 71 26.64 -1.29 5.89
CA ARG A 71 27.16 -0.20 5.05
C ARG A 71 26.46 -0.12 3.70
N TYR A 72 26.17 -1.26 3.04
CA TYR A 72 25.48 -1.26 1.74
C TYR A 72 23.98 -0.97 1.85
N ALA A 73 23.35 -1.26 2.99
CA ALA A 73 21.93 -0.98 3.20
C ALA A 73 21.62 0.52 3.14
N GLU A 74 22.53 1.37 3.62
CA GLU A 74 22.39 2.83 3.57
C GLU A 74 22.64 3.45 2.19
N LEU A 75 23.45 2.79 1.35
CA LEU A 75 23.85 3.34 0.05
C LEU A 75 22.72 3.39 -0.98
N ILE A 76 21.66 2.60 -0.81
CA ILE A 76 20.54 2.55 -1.77
C ILE A 76 19.43 3.46 -1.23
N PRO A 77 19.15 4.62 -1.86
CA PRO A 77 18.02 5.46 -1.48
C PRO A 77 16.70 4.83 -1.97
N VAL A 78 16.34 3.67 -1.40
CA VAL A 78 15.13 2.91 -1.75
C VAL A 78 13.89 3.78 -1.57
N SER A 79 13.87 4.62 -0.54
CA SER A 79 12.78 5.57 -0.27
C SER A 79 12.50 6.51 -1.44
N PHE A 80 13.55 6.97 -2.13
CA PHE A 80 13.40 7.87 -3.28
C PHE A 80 12.72 7.14 -4.43
N VAL A 81 13.27 6.00 -4.85
CA VAL A 81 12.75 5.19 -5.98
C VAL A 81 11.33 4.71 -5.69
N LEU A 82 11.06 4.26 -4.46
CA LEU A 82 9.73 3.83 -4.02
C LEU A 82 8.73 4.99 -4.10
N GLY A 83 9.13 6.21 -3.72
CA GLY A 83 8.30 7.41 -3.83
C GLY A 83 7.87 7.70 -5.27
N PHE A 84 8.79 7.66 -6.24
CA PHE A 84 8.43 7.82 -7.66
C PHE A 84 7.52 6.70 -8.13
N TYR A 85 7.85 5.46 -7.79
CA TYR A 85 7.09 4.30 -8.21
C TYR A 85 5.64 4.35 -7.71
N VAL A 86 5.44 4.62 -6.41
CA VAL A 86 4.11 4.73 -5.80
C VAL A 86 3.32 5.88 -6.43
N THR A 87 3.96 7.04 -6.66
CA THR A 87 3.30 8.19 -7.32
C THR A 87 2.79 7.84 -8.70
N LEU A 88 3.59 7.13 -9.51
CA LEU A 88 3.19 6.67 -10.84
C LEU A 88 2.02 5.67 -10.77
N VAL A 89 2.09 4.70 -9.85
CA VAL A 89 1.03 3.69 -9.66
C VAL A 89 -0.29 4.35 -9.27
N VAL A 90 -0.27 5.30 -8.32
CA VAL A 90 -1.47 6.02 -7.87
C VAL A 90 -2.07 6.85 -9.02
N SER A 91 -1.24 7.54 -9.79
CA SER A 91 -1.68 8.32 -10.96
C SER A 91 -2.39 7.45 -12.00
N ARG A 92 -1.81 6.29 -12.35
CA ARG A 92 -2.43 5.34 -13.28
C ARG A 92 -3.70 4.72 -12.74
N TRP A 93 -3.71 4.37 -11.44
CA TRP A 93 -4.89 3.82 -10.78
C TRP A 93 -6.07 4.80 -10.82
N TRP A 94 -5.82 6.08 -10.55
CA TRP A 94 -6.85 7.12 -10.66
C TRP A 94 -7.33 7.30 -12.11
N GLY A 95 -6.40 7.34 -13.07
CA GLY A 95 -6.77 7.38 -14.49
C GLY A 95 -7.61 6.18 -14.93
N GLN A 96 -7.36 4.98 -14.40
CA GLN A 96 -8.22 3.81 -14.67
C GLN A 96 -9.62 3.97 -14.06
N PHE A 97 -9.71 4.56 -12.87
CA PHE A 97 -10.98 4.81 -12.20
C PHE A 97 -11.85 5.82 -12.98
N GLU A 98 -11.26 6.91 -13.49
CA GLU A 98 -11.99 7.92 -14.29
C GLU A 98 -12.46 7.39 -15.65
N ASN A 99 -11.72 6.45 -16.24
CA ASN A 99 -12.08 5.83 -17.52
C ASN A 99 -13.18 4.77 -17.41
N VAL A 100 -13.67 4.46 -16.21
CA VAL A 100 -14.85 3.59 -16.05
C VAL A 100 -16.07 4.34 -16.58
N PRO A 101 -16.74 3.85 -17.64
CA PRO A 101 -17.86 4.56 -18.24
C PRO A 101 -19.08 4.52 -17.30
N TRP A 102 -19.59 5.68 -16.94
CA TRP A 102 -20.84 5.83 -16.18
C TRP A 102 -22.01 6.09 -17.13
N PRO A 103 -23.14 5.37 -17.00
CA PRO A 103 -24.28 5.53 -17.90
C PRO A 103 -25.01 6.87 -17.69
N ASP A 104 -24.74 7.60 -16.60
CA ASP A 104 -25.49 8.79 -16.17
C ASP A 104 -25.69 9.81 -17.30
N ARG A 105 -24.61 10.13 -18.05
CA ARG A 105 -24.67 11.08 -19.17
C ARG A 105 -25.53 10.57 -20.33
N LEU A 106 -25.43 9.28 -20.66
CA LEU A 106 -26.22 8.67 -21.72
C LEU A 106 -27.70 8.59 -21.32
N THR A 107 -27.99 8.21 -20.07
CA THR A 107 -29.37 8.13 -19.56
C THR A 107 -30.05 9.49 -19.48
N ALA A 108 -29.32 10.54 -19.10
CA ALA A 108 -29.85 11.91 -19.10
C ALA A 108 -30.20 12.38 -20.52
N LEU A 109 -29.32 12.09 -21.51
CA LEU A 109 -29.56 12.43 -22.90
C LEU A 109 -30.79 11.70 -23.47
N VAL A 110 -30.87 10.39 -23.25
CA VAL A 110 -32.02 9.57 -23.70
C VAL A 110 -33.31 10.04 -23.02
N GLY A 111 -33.27 10.40 -21.73
CA GLY A 111 -34.42 10.94 -21.01
C GLY A 111 -34.96 12.23 -21.61
N VAL A 112 -34.08 13.19 -21.94
CA VAL A 112 -34.48 14.45 -22.61
C VAL A 112 -35.06 14.18 -24.00
N MET A 113 -34.40 13.36 -24.80
CA MET A 113 -34.86 13.03 -26.16
C MET A 113 -36.20 12.26 -26.17
N SER A 114 -36.48 11.47 -25.13
CA SER A 114 -37.75 10.73 -24.99
C SER A 114 -38.94 11.62 -24.58
N VAL A 115 -38.69 12.84 -24.10
CA VAL A 115 -39.72 13.80 -23.68
C VAL A 115 -40.15 14.73 -24.83
N GLU A 116 -39.28 14.94 -25.83
CA GLU A 116 -39.54 15.79 -27.00
C GLU A 116 -40.71 15.36 -27.93
N PRO A 117 -41.08 14.07 -28.13
CA PRO A 117 -42.14 13.71 -29.07
C PRO A 117 -43.58 13.96 -28.57
N MET A 118 -43.76 14.54 -27.38
CA MET A 118 -45.08 14.78 -26.76
C MET A 118 -45.55 16.25 -26.79
N ARG A 119 -44.94 17.12 -27.60
CA ARG A 119 -45.46 18.47 -27.84
C ARG A 119 -46.24 18.50 -29.16
N PRO A 120 -47.59 18.62 -29.16
CA PRO A 120 -48.35 18.74 -30.39
C PRO A 120 -47.99 20.06 -31.11
N PRO A 121 -47.98 20.10 -32.46
CA PRO A 121 -47.82 21.35 -33.18
C PRO A 121 -49.07 22.21 -32.89
N GLY A 122 -48.85 23.37 -32.26
CA GLY A 122 -49.84 24.43 -32.14
C GLY A 122 -49.93 25.24 -33.41
#